data_AF-A0A1J1GZD1-F1
#
_entry.id   AF-A0A1J1GZD1-F1
#
_cell.length_a   1.000
_cell.length_b   1.000
_cell.length_c   1.000
_cell.angle_alpha   90.00
_cell.angle_beta   90.00
_cell.angle_gamma   90.00
#
_symmetry.space_group_name_H-M   'P 1'
#
loop_
_entity.id
_entity.type
_entity.pdbx_description
1 polymer ?
#
loop_
_entity_poly.entity_id
_entity_poly.type
_entity_poly.pdbx_seq_one_letter_code
_entity_poly.pdbx_strand_id
1 'polypeptide(L)'
;MIVRKRSINGISVEKGKLNEKKLQNITFKNYEITNDNTKTTFFDYYSCIYPFNMPISLYKYPPIFGYCSLSDFQEISAKRLALLQFLDTYTITTDEEKDQFNNQKKNDRNYSVNSSLENKSKTIRQKIYEYKFGIQSMKNYNKEEMENIIMTDLLSHYILRIAFSKDKEKQQWFLKQELKLFSFRLNELKNINVLNSQNISESERGLIHLLKRENLNYEFITKPPVTYGSKNEQWDKYTSFIQNKDMIEKLFKVPFYPDAYFLVKDHKVCVEKSIAYVPDIYLDSILITQFKLNIKESFKYLEKNEKMLLNILNDGRISPFLSALPKAYVAKDYRQNYEHTEETRLSPQNLYNVYKQSFPPCMRRIFVNYIKEKHLKHWGRQQLWLFLKGAGMTLEENIQTNRSIWLQSDKFDKEHRYNIRYMYGKEGKKTDFSPYNCSKIINNFPVPSGSDTHGCPFKNFDESHLKSLLFFFGLNEDQIKSIMPLKKNNEYQLACVKFFMETHPGSAGDGVGNHPNSYYIESRKYYKLKATTSKKTSSY
;
A
#
# COMPACT_ATOMS: atom_id res chain seq x y z
N MET A 1 15.45 44.19 -0.79
CA MET A 1 16.79 44.54 -0.27
C MET A 1 17.49 43.28 0.19
N ILE A 2 18.49 42.84 -0.58
CA ILE A 2 19.30 41.66 -0.30
C ILE A 2 20.38 42.06 0.71
N VAL A 3 20.43 41.43 1.87
CA VAL A 3 21.56 41.58 2.80
C VAL A 3 22.32 40.25 2.85
N ARG A 4 23.42 40.20 2.09
CA ARG A 4 24.51 39.24 2.27
C ARG A 4 25.29 39.62 3.52
N LYS A 5 25.57 38.68 4.43
CA LYS A 5 26.68 38.79 5.38
C LYS A 5 27.74 37.73 5.07
N ARG A 6 28.95 38.22 4.81
CA ARG A 6 30.20 37.50 4.53
C ARG A 6 30.70 36.79 5.79
N SER A 7 31.34 35.63 5.59
CA SER A 7 32.20 34.96 6.57
C SER A 7 33.52 35.71 6.76
N ILE A 8 34.06 35.73 7.98
CA ILE A 8 35.47 36.00 8.28
C ILE A 8 35.88 35.08 9.44
N ASN A 9 36.92 34.25 9.20
CA ASN A 9 37.93 33.60 10.07
C ASN A 9 37.48 33.07 11.46
N GLY A 10 37.69 31.84 11.91
CA GLY A 10 38.66 30.79 11.53
C GLY A 10 39.41 30.34 12.78
N ILE A 11 39.00 29.23 13.43
CA ILE A 11 39.83 28.39 14.33
C ILE A 11 39.40 26.93 14.11
N SER A 12 40.37 26.07 13.80
CA SER A 12 40.26 24.63 13.69
C SER A 12 40.37 23.96 15.06
N VAL A 13 39.43 23.07 15.41
CA VAL A 13 39.65 22.04 16.43
C VAL A 13 39.28 20.69 15.83
N GLU A 14 40.26 19.78 15.83
CA GLU A 14 40.16 18.43 15.27
C GLU A 14 39.29 17.48 16.10
N LYS A 15 38.47 16.71 15.37
CA LYS A 15 38.13 15.29 15.53
C LYS A 15 37.71 14.78 16.93
N GLY A 16 36.40 14.71 17.11
CA GLY A 16 35.74 13.53 17.70
C GLY A 16 34.93 12.83 16.60
N LYS A 17 35.38 11.66 16.12
CA LYS A 17 34.58 10.80 15.24
C LYS A 17 33.40 10.22 16.05
N LEU A 18 32.29 10.94 16.11
CA LEU A 18 30.99 10.30 16.33
C LEU A 18 30.49 9.78 14.99
N ASN A 19 30.03 8.54 14.97
CA ASN A 19 29.28 7.98 13.86
C ASN A 19 28.03 8.83 13.61
N GLU A 20 28.11 9.82 12.72
CA GLU A 20 26.96 10.49 12.15
C GLU A 20 26.19 9.46 11.32
N LYS A 21 25.23 8.78 11.96
CA LYS A 21 24.10 8.21 11.24
C LYS A 21 23.49 9.39 10.47
N LYS A 22 23.51 9.33 9.13
CA LYS A 22 22.76 10.27 8.28
C LYS A 22 21.32 10.32 8.78
N LEU A 23 20.99 11.30 9.61
CA LEU A 23 19.62 11.74 9.79
C LEU A 23 19.15 12.23 8.42
N GLN A 24 17.92 11.89 8.06
CA GLN A 24 17.32 12.39 6.82
C GLN A 24 17.44 13.92 6.80
N ASN A 25 17.70 14.52 5.63
CA ASN A 25 17.83 15.98 5.46
C ASN A 25 16.44 16.65 5.46
N ILE A 26 15.64 16.27 6.44
CA ILE A 26 14.30 16.73 6.69
C ILE A 26 14.40 17.67 7.89
N THR A 27 14.30 18.97 7.65
CA THR A 27 14.32 19.97 8.72
C THR A 27 13.02 20.74 8.69
N PHE A 28 12.07 20.31 9.52
CA PHE A 28 10.82 21.04 9.73
C PHE A 28 10.85 21.76 11.06
N LYS A 29 10.45 23.02 11.05
CA LYS A 29 10.27 23.81 12.27
C LYS A 29 8.80 23.86 12.56
N ASN A 30 8.38 23.18 13.61
CA ASN A 30 7.03 23.26 14.14
C ASN A 30 6.85 24.47 15.09
N TYR A 31 7.53 25.57 14.81
CA TYR A 31 7.46 26.75 15.67
C TYR A 31 7.85 28.00 14.89
N GLU A 32 7.23 29.10 15.27
CA GLU A 32 7.68 30.44 14.92
C GLU A 32 8.51 31.01 16.05
N ILE A 33 9.55 31.77 15.72
CA ILE A 33 10.28 32.57 16.69
C ILE A 33 9.68 33.96 16.61
N THR A 34 8.95 34.36 17.65
CA THR A 34 8.40 35.72 17.74
C THR A 34 9.54 36.74 17.89
N ASN A 35 9.25 38.02 17.69
CA ASN A 35 10.23 39.10 17.84
C ASN A 35 10.90 39.13 19.23
N ASP A 36 10.27 38.51 20.24
CA ASP A 36 10.76 38.41 21.61
C ASP A 36 11.60 37.13 21.85
N ASN A 37 12.03 36.42 20.79
CA ASN A 37 12.74 35.14 20.84
C ASN A 37 11.97 33.98 21.50
N THR A 38 10.64 34.11 21.70
CA THR A 38 9.82 33.01 22.21
C THR A 38 9.41 32.07 21.08
N LYS A 39 9.51 30.75 21.32
CA LYS A 39 9.10 29.72 20.35
C LYS A 39 7.63 29.39 20.55
N THR A 40 6.79 29.76 19.58
CA THR A 40 5.37 29.39 19.59
C THR A 40 5.19 28.17 18.71
N THR A 41 4.85 27.01 19.28
CA THR A 41 4.63 25.79 18.50
C THR A 41 3.26 25.80 17.83
N PHE A 42 3.21 25.51 16.53
CA PHE A 42 1.96 25.57 15.75
C PHE A 42 1.03 24.38 16.00
N PHE A 43 1.59 23.21 16.27
CA PHE A 43 0.81 21.99 16.49
C PHE A 43 1.64 20.99 17.30
N ASP A 44 1.13 20.36 18.36
CA ASP A 44 1.94 19.39 19.11
C ASP A 44 2.13 18.06 18.35
N TYR A 45 3.11 18.01 17.44
CA TYR A 45 3.41 16.79 16.67
C TYR A 45 3.81 15.62 17.56
N TYR A 46 4.45 15.85 18.71
CA TYR A 46 4.88 14.76 19.59
C TYR A 46 3.69 13.96 20.12
N SER A 47 2.58 14.65 20.42
CA SER A 47 1.30 14.01 20.78
C SER A 47 0.67 13.17 19.64
N CYS A 48 1.20 13.22 18.42
CA CYS A 48 0.78 12.31 17.34
C CYS A 48 1.31 10.90 17.51
N ILE A 49 2.44 10.71 18.19
CA ILE A 49 3.01 9.40 18.45
C ILE A 49 2.78 9.00 19.90
N TYR A 50 2.99 9.88 20.88
CA TYR A 50 2.84 9.52 22.29
C TYR A 50 1.37 9.34 22.73
N PRO A 51 1.03 8.37 23.61
CA PRO A 51 1.86 7.29 24.17
C PRO A 51 1.92 6.02 23.28
N PHE A 52 1.48 6.15 22.04
CA PHE A 52 1.46 5.10 21.04
C PHE A 52 2.84 4.94 20.36
N ASN A 53 2.99 3.90 19.55
CA ASN A 53 4.24 3.63 18.84
C ASN A 53 4.08 3.77 17.31
N MET A 54 2.99 4.40 16.86
CA MET A 54 2.81 4.81 15.46
C MET A 54 2.19 6.21 15.42
N PRO A 55 2.61 7.09 14.50
CA PRO A 55 1.92 8.36 14.31
C PRO A 55 0.44 8.14 13.96
N ILE A 56 -0.46 8.84 14.63
CA ILE A 56 -1.88 8.89 14.28
C ILE A 56 -2.34 10.33 14.29
N SER A 57 -3.03 10.78 13.23
CA SER A 57 -3.64 12.11 13.13
C SER A 57 -4.78 12.12 12.13
N LEU A 58 -5.69 13.07 12.26
CA LEU A 58 -6.69 13.35 11.23
C LEU A 58 -6.11 14.07 10.01
N TYR A 59 -4.84 14.52 10.07
CA TYR A 59 -4.16 15.30 9.03
C TYR A 59 -4.99 16.53 8.63
N LYS A 60 -5.45 17.29 9.63
CA LYS A 60 -6.17 18.55 9.45
C LYS A 60 -5.22 19.70 9.08
N TYR A 61 -4.01 19.68 9.64
CA TYR A 61 -3.04 20.75 9.52
C TYR A 61 -1.84 20.31 8.68
N PRO A 62 -1.60 20.93 7.50
CA PRO A 62 -0.41 20.65 6.72
C PRO A 62 0.84 21.18 7.43
N PRO A 63 2.02 20.58 7.18
CA PRO A 63 3.27 21.15 7.64
C PRO A 63 3.55 22.46 6.89
N ILE A 64 3.54 23.60 7.60
CA ILE A 64 3.58 24.94 7.00
C ILE A 64 5.03 25.43 6.81
N PHE A 65 5.96 24.99 7.66
CA PHE A 65 7.34 25.48 7.67
C PHE A 65 8.36 24.34 7.62
N GLY A 66 9.33 24.44 6.74
CA GLY A 66 10.45 23.52 6.64
C GLY A 66 10.90 23.29 5.21
N TYR A 67 11.93 22.46 5.07
CA TYR A 67 12.42 21.99 3.78
C TYR A 67 12.72 20.49 3.85
N CYS A 68 12.54 19.85 2.71
CA CYS A 68 12.80 18.43 2.50
C CYS A 68 13.61 18.29 1.22
N SER A 69 14.64 17.44 1.23
CA SER A 69 15.40 17.15 0.02
C SER A 69 14.50 16.46 -1.01
N LEU A 70 14.78 16.63 -2.31
CA LEU A 70 14.02 15.93 -3.36
C LEU A 70 14.14 14.40 -3.21
N SER A 71 15.29 13.91 -2.73
CA SER A 71 15.50 12.49 -2.46
C SER A 71 14.56 12.00 -1.35
N ASP A 72 14.50 12.72 -0.23
CA ASP A 72 13.63 12.38 0.90
C ASP A 72 12.16 12.47 0.48
N PHE A 73 11.78 13.52 -0.26
CA PHE A 73 10.43 13.69 -0.82
C PHE A 73 10.00 12.48 -1.64
N GLN A 74 10.89 11.96 -2.50
CA GLN A 74 10.63 10.78 -3.31
C GLN A 74 10.58 9.51 -2.47
N GLU A 75 11.54 9.32 -1.57
CA GLU A 75 11.66 8.14 -0.72
C GLU A 75 10.44 7.96 0.19
N ILE A 76 10.04 9.00 0.93
CA ILE A 76 8.91 8.91 1.89
C ILE A 76 7.59 8.66 1.16
N SER A 77 7.41 9.27 -0.01
CA SER A 77 6.20 9.10 -0.83
C SER A 77 6.12 7.69 -1.42
N ALA A 78 7.24 7.18 -1.94
CA ALA A 78 7.33 5.82 -2.46
C ALA A 78 7.07 4.78 -1.35
N LYS A 79 7.65 4.97 -0.16
CA LYS A 79 7.41 4.10 1.00
C LYS A 79 5.94 4.12 1.45
N ARG A 80 5.32 5.30 1.57
CA ARG A 80 3.89 5.36 1.96
C ARG A 80 3.02 4.69 0.91
N LEU A 81 3.30 4.95 -0.37
CA LEU A 81 2.56 4.30 -1.45
C LEU A 81 2.71 2.77 -1.39
N ALA A 82 3.93 2.26 -1.17
CA ALA A 82 4.20 0.83 -1.00
C ALA A 82 3.46 0.22 0.21
N LEU A 83 3.37 0.94 1.32
CA LEU A 83 2.58 0.53 2.49
C LEU A 83 1.08 0.45 2.16
N LEU A 84 0.53 1.47 1.51
CA LEU A 84 -0.88 1.49 1.11
C LEU A 84 -1.21 0.37 0.09
N GLN A 85 -0.29 0.09 -0.84
CA GLN A 85 -0.39 -1.03 -1.78
C GLN A 85 -0.34 -2.40 -1.11
N PHE A 86 0.53 -2.55 -0.11
CA PHE A 86 0.60 -3.74 0.72
C PHE A 86 -0.74 -3.98 1.42
N LEU A 87 -1.31 -2.95 2.05
CA LEU A 87 -2.63 -3.04 2.71
C LEU A 87 -3.74 -3.43 1.73
N ASP A 88 -3.70 -2.94 0.49
CA ASP A 88 -4.69 -3.29 -0.52
C ASP A 88 -4.60 -4.78 -0.91
N THR A 89 -3.40 -5.24 -1.26
CA THR A 89 -3.15 -6.62 -1.68
C THR A 89 -3.46 -7.61 -0.56
N TYR A 90 -3.01 -7.29 0.67
CA TYR A 90 -3.14 -8.18 1.82
C TYR A 90 -4.60 -8.41 2.21
N THR A 91 -5.48 -7.41 2.06
CA THR A 91 -6.93 -7.60 2.25
C THR A 91 -7.59 -8.46 1.18
N ILE A 92 -7.23 -8.29 -0.10
CA ILE A 92 -7.84 -9.04 -1.22
C ILE A 92 -7.56 -10.55 -1.08
N THR A 93 -6.32 -10.93 -0.75
CA THR A 93 -5.95 -12.34 -0.55
C THR A 93 -6.72 -13.00 0.59
N THR A 94 -7.09 -12.24 1.61
CA THR A 94 -7.80 -12.82 2.77
C THR A 94 -9.29 -13.04 2.53
N ASP A 95 -9.92 -12.26 1.66
CA ASP A 95 -11.30 -12.52 1.24
C ASP A 95 -11.35 -13.72 0.26
N GLU A 96 -10.33 -13.86 -0.61
CA GLU A 96 -10.12 -15.04 -1.46
C GLU A 96 -9.88 -16.34 -0.63
N GLU A 97 -9.08 -16.26 0.43
CA GLU A 97 -8.82 -17.40 1.34
C GLU A 97 -10.06 -17.80 2.15
N LYS A 98 -10.80 -16.83 2.72
CA LYS A 98 -12.05 -17.11 3.46
C LYS A 98 -13.08 -17.83 2.58
N ASP A 99 -13.14 -17.50 1.30
CA ASP A 99 -14.04 -18.13 0.33
C ASP A 99 -13.62 -19.57 -0.02
N GLN A 100 -12.32 -19.90 0.02
CA GLN A 100 -11.84 -21.27 -0.16
C GLN A 100 -12.04 -22.13 1.11
N PHE A 101 -11.77 -21.57 2.29
CA PHE A 101 -11.91 -22.27 3.57
C PHE A 101 -13.37 -22.52 3.98
N ASN A 102 -14.31 -21.67 3.58
CA ASN A 102 -15.74 -21.87 3.90
C ASN A 102 -16.36 -23.12 3.23
N ASN A 103 -15.68 -23.73 2.25
CA ASN A 103 -16.10 -24.98 1.62
C ASN A 103 -15.53 -26.24 2.29
N GLN A 104 -14.69 -26.13 3.33
CA GLN A 104 -14.18 -27.29 4.08
C GLN A 104 -14.35 -27.11 5.60
N LYS A 105 -15.30 -27.89 6.13
CA LYS A 105 -15.56 -28.24 7.55
C LYS A 105 -15.96 -27.09 8.52
N LYS A 106 -17.23 -27.14 8.93
CA LYS A 106 -17.74 -26.58 10.18
C LYS A 106 -17.30 -27.51 11.32
N ASN A 107 -16.37 -27.10 12.20
CA ASN A 107 -16.47 -27.33 13.67
C ASN A 107 -15.32 -26.77 14.54
N ASP A 108 -14.22 -26.20 14.01
CA ASP A 108 -13.17 -25.57 14.86
C ASP A 108 -13.00 -24.06 14.61
N ARG A 109 -14.09 -23.30 14.70
CA ARG A 109 -14.17 -21.92 14.14
C ARG A 109 -13.60 -20.80 15.03
N ASN A 110 -13.56 -20.94 16.36
CA ASN A 110 -13.26 -19.79 17.23
C ASN A 110 -11.78 -19.63 17.61
N TYR A 111 -11.01 -20.72 17.74
CA TYR A 111 -9.57 -20.63 18.08
C TYR A 111 -8.69 -20.29 16.87
N SER A 112 -8.99 -20.86 15.70
CA SER A 112 -8.24 -20.64 14.45
C SER A 112 -8.33 -19.18 13.96
N VAL A 113 -9.51 -18.57 14.06
CA VAL A 113 -9.77 -17.21 13.55
C VAL A 113 -9.00 -16.14 14.34
N ASN A 114 -8.90 -16.27 15.67
CA ASN A 114 -8.16 -15.34 16.51
C ASN A 114 -6.65 -15.40 16.24
N SER A 115 -6.08 -16.60 16.09
CA SER A 115 -4.67 -16.78 15.73
C SER A 115 -4.33 -16.16 14.35
N SER A 116 -5.23 -16.29 13.38
CA SER A 116 -5.09 -15.69 12.05
C SER A 116 -5.15 -14.16 12.09
N LEU A 117 -6.06 -13.58 12.88
CA LEU A 117 -6.16 -12.12 13.06
C LEU A 117 -4.93 -11.53 13.76
N GLU A 118 -4.39 -12.21 14.77
CA GLU A 118 -3.16 -11.78 15.44
C GLU A 118 -1.96 -11.83 14.50
N ASN A 119 -1.82 -12.90 13.71
CA ASN A 119 -0.75 -13.02 12.72
C ASN A 119 -0.85 -11.95 11.63
N LYS A 120 -2.08 -11.59 11.22
CA LYS A 120 -2.32 -10.46 10.30
C LYS A 120 -1.88 -9.13 10.89
N SER A 121 -2.28 -8.87 12.13
CA SER A 121 -1.94 -7.63 12.84
C SER A 121 -0.44 -7.49 13.05
N LYS A 122 0.25 -8.60 13.37
CA LYS A 122 1.72 -8.65 13.45
C LYS A 122 2.39 -8.34 12.11
N THR A 123 1.89 -8.89 11.00
CA THR A 123 2.46 -8.67 9.66
C THR A 123 2.30 -7.21 9.22
N ILE A 124 1.12 -6.62 9.43
CA ILE A 124 0.85 -5.20 9.13
C ILE A 124 1.76 -4.31 9.96
N ARG A 125 1.86 -4.57 11.27
CA ARG A 125 2.74 -3.86 12.20
C ARG A 125 4.20 -3.90 11.73
N GLN A 126 4.69 -5.08 11.35
CA GLN A 126 6.06 -5.26 10.87
C GLN A 126 6.33 -4.41 9.61
N LYS A 127 5.38 -4.38 8.66
CA LYS A 127 5.50 -3.57 7.44
C LYS A 127 5.47 -2.06 7.73
N ILE A 128 4.67 -1.60 8.69
CA ILE A 128 4.66 -0.20 9.13
C ILE A 128 6.05 0.20 9.66
N TYR A 129 6.69 -0.67 10.47
CA TYR A 129 8.04 -0.42 10.99
C TYR A 129 9.12 -0.48 9.91
N GLU A 130 9.06 -1.45 9.00
CA GLU A 130 9.97 -1.59 7.86
C GLU A 130 9.99 -0.32 7.00
N TYR A 131 8.82 0.27 6.75
CA TYR A 131 8.69 1.51 6.00
C TYR A 131 8.89 2.79 6.83
N LYS A 132 9.25 2.67 8.12
CA LYS A 132 9.49 3.80 9.05
C LYS A 132 8.27 4.70 9.29
N PHE A 133 7.06 4.14 9.28
CA PHE A 133 5.81 4.84 9.65
C PHE A 133 5.34 4.49 11.07
N GLY A 134 6.26 4.02 11.91
CA GLY A 134 6.07 3.66 13.30
C GLY A 134 7.39 3.20 13.92
N ILE A 135 7.39 2.96 15.23
CA ILE A 135 8.55 2.56 16.03
C ILE A 135 8.27 1.29 16.82
N GLN A 136 9.27 0.43 16.93
CA GLN A 136 9.14 -0.83 17.66
C GLN A 136 9.11 -0.61 19.18
N SER A 137 9.96 0.28 19.68
CA SER A 137 10.08 0.62 21.10
C SER A 137 10.38 2.09 21.27
N MET A 138 9.50 2.82 21.95
CA MET A 138 9.68 4.25 22.28
C MET A 138 11.01 4.52 23.00
N LYS A 139 11.52 3.56 23.79
CA LYS A 139 12.76 3.72 24.58
C LYS A 139 14.02 3.84 23.71
N ASN A 140 13.96 3.38 22.46
CA ASN A 140 15.11 3.33 21.57
C ASN A 140 15.24 4.59 20.70
N TYR A 141 14.33 5.54 20.85
CA TYR A 141 14.28 6.75 20.04
C TYR A 141 14.31 7.97 20.95
N ASN A 142 15.06 8.98 20.56
CA ASN A 142 14.99 10.28 21.21
C ASN A 142 13.79 11.09 20.66
N LYS A 143 13.50 12.24 21.28
CA LYS A 143 12.37 13.10 20.89
C LYS A 143 12.44 13.56 19.43
N GLU A 144 13.63 13.92 18.96
CA GLU A 144 13.85 14.41 17.59
C GLU A 144 13.64 13.30 16.55
N GLU A 145 14.11 12.08 16.81
CA GLU A 145 13.88 10.92 15.94
C GLU A 145 12.38 10.57 15.85
N MET A 146 11.65 10.67 16.96
CA MET A 146 10.19 10.49 16.98
C MET A 146 9.48 11.57 16.15
N GLU A 147 9.86 12.83 16.31
CA GLU A 147 9.33 13.95 15.52
C GLU A 147 9.58 13.74 14.02
N ASN A 148 10.77 13.27 13.63
CA ASN A 148 11.08 12.96 12.23
C ASN A 148 10.18 11.87 11.63
N ILE A 149 9.82 10.85 12.41
CA ILE A 149 8.90 9.79 11.98
C ILE A 149 7.47 10.34 11.81
N ILE A 150 7.03 11.20 12.73
CA ILE A 150 5.73 11.89 12.63
C ILE A 150 5.69 12.76 11.38
N MET A 151 6.74 13.54 11.12
CA MET A 151 6.80 14.41 9.94
C MET A 151 6.87 13.61 8.65
N THR A 152 7.61 12.49 8.63
CA THR A 152 7.65 11.57 7.50
C THR A 152 6.25 11.02 7.17
N ASP A 153 5.49 10.60 8.19
CA ASP A 153 4.10 10.16 8.03
C ASP A 153 3.22 11.29 7.48
N LEU A 154 3.24 12.46 8.11
CA LEU A 154 2.45 13.62 7.71
C LEU A 154 2.73 14.06 6.26
N LEU A 155 3.99 14.23 5.89
CA LEU A 155 4.39 14.74 4.58
C LEU A 155 4.02 13.78 3.47
N SER A 156 4.38 12.51 3.63
CA SER A 156 4.07 11.49 2.64
C SER A 156 2.57 11.40 2.39
N HIS A 157 1.72 11.61 3.41
CA HIS A 157 0.27 11.71 3.24
C HIS A 157 -0.14 12.87 2.32
N TYR A 158 0.34 14.08 2.57
CA TYR A 158 0.00 15.26 1.76
C TYR A 158 0.59 15.20 0.35
N ILE A 159 1.79 14.64 0.17
CA ILE A 159 2.39 14.44 -1.15
C ILE A 159 1.52 13.50 -1.99
N LEU A 160 1.05 12.39 -1.40
CA LEU A 160 0.14 11.48 -2.09
C LEU A 160 -1.22 12.13 -2.38
N ARG A 161 -1.76 13.00 -1.51
CA ARG A 161 -2.97 13.79 -1.85
C ARG A 161 -2.76 14.63 -3.12
N ILE A 162 -1.60 15.27 -3.27
CA ILE A 162 -1.26 16.03 -4.48
C ILE A 162 -1.18 15.09 -5.69
N ALA A 163 -0.42 13.99 -5.59
CA ALA A 163 -0.24 13.04 -6.69
C ALA A 163 -1.57 12.42 -7.17
N PHE A 164 -2.48 12.10 -6.26
CA PHE A 164 -3.76 11.44 -6.55
C PHE A 164 -4.91 12.42 -6.83
N SER A 165 -4.67 13.73 -6.78
CA SER A 165 -5.70 14.78 -6.88
C SER A 165 -6.46 14.84 -8.21
N LYS A 166 -5.87 14.42 -9.34
CA LYS A 166 -6.48 14.62 -10.67
C LYS A 166 -7.53 13.59 -11.06
N ASP A 167 -7.47 12.38 -10.49
CA ASP A 167 -8.24 11.22 -10.97
C ASP A 167 -9.15 10.71 -9.85
N LYS A 168 -10.48 10.79 -10.06
CA LYS A 168 -11.47 10.44 -9.05
C LYS A 168 -11.41 8.97 -8.61
N GLU A 169 -11.08 8.04 -9.51
CA GLU A 169 -10.94 6.63 -9.15
C GLU A 169 -9.71 6.42 -8.27
N LYS A 170 -8.60 7.07 -8.64
CA LYS A 170 -7.37 7.03 -7.84
C LYS A 170 -7.56 7.71 -6.47
N GLN A 171 -8.29 8.83 -6.40
CA GLN A 171 -8.67 9.46 -5.13
C GLN A 171 -9.44 8.49 -4.23
N GLN A 172 -10.43 7.77 -4.78
CA GLN A 172 -11.22 6.79 -4.03
C GLN A 172 -10.36 5.65 -3.49
N TRP A 173 -9.42 5.15 -4.30
CA TRP A 173 -8.48 4.16 -3.80
C TRP A 173 -7.59 4.69 -2.69
N PHE A 174 -6.98 5.87 -2.87
CA PHE A 174 -6.12 6.48 -1.86
C PHE A 174 -6.89 6.63 -0.55
N LEU A 175 -8.10 7.19 -0.61
CA LEU A 175 -8.99 7.31 0.54
C LEU A 175 -9.28 5.95 1.19
N LYS A 176 -9.59 4.92 0.39
CA LYS A 176 -9.86 3.57 0.90
C LYS A 176 -8.66 2.99 1.65
N GLN A 177 -7.44 3.11 1.13
CA GLN A 177 -6.26 2.53 1.78
C GLN A 177 -5.82 3.35 3.00
N GLU A 178 -5.91 4.68 2.93
CA GLU A 178 -5.67 5.54 4.10
C GLU A 178 -6.64 5.23 5.23
N LEU A 179 -7.93 5.00 4.91
CA LEU A 179 -8.91 4.55 5.90
C LEU A 179 -8.51 3.22 6.52
N LYS A 180 -8.00 2.26 5.75
CA LYS A 180 -7.51 0.97 6.31
C LYS A 180 -6.32 1.19 7.26
N LEU A 181 -5.34 2.01 6.87
CA LEU A 181 -4.18 2.32 7.71
C LEU A 181 -4.61 3.03 9.00
N PHE A 182 -5.50 4.02 8.89
CA PHE A 182 -6.04 4.76 10.02
C PHE A 182 -6.85 3.86 10.96
N SER A 183 -7.74 3.01 10.43
CA SER A 183 -8.49 2.04 11.23
C SER A 183 -7.59 1.04 11.95
N PHE A 184 -6.50 0.58 11.31
CA PHE A 184 -5.51 -0.27 11.97
C PHE A 184 -4.87 0.44 13.16
N ARG A 185 -4.41 1.68 12.96
CA ARG A 185 -3.81 2.50 14.03
C ARG A 185 -4.82 2.80 15.16
N LEU A 186 -6.09 3.04 14.84
CA LEU A 186 -7.15 3.24 15.84
C LEU A 186 -7.41 1.99 16.67
N ASN A 187 -7.46 0.81 16.06
CA ASN A 187 -7.67 -0.44 16.78
C ASN A 187 -6.55 -0.72 17.78
N GLU A 188 -5.31 -0.39 17.41
CA GLU A 188 -4.16 -0.48 18.31
C GLU A 188 -4.26 0.53 19.46
N LEU A 189 -4.65 1.76 19.16
CA LEU A 189 -4.85 2.82 20.15
C LEU A 189 -5.99 2.52 21.13
N LYS A 190 -7.04 1.82 20.69
CA LYS A 190 -8.22 1.46 21.51
C LYS A 190 -7.85 0.68 22.76
N ASN A 191 -6.75 -0.07 22.72
CA ASN A 191 -6.26 -0.90 23.82
C ASN A 191 -5.23 -0.19 24.72
N ILE A 192 -4.95 1.10 24.47
CA ILE A 192 -3.97 1.88 25.23
C ILE A 192 -4.69 2.85 26.17
N ASN A 193 -4.27 2.84 27.43
CA ASN A 193 -4.68 3.82 28.42
C ASN A 193 -3.58 4.89 28.57
N VAL A 194 -3.96 6.16 28.47
CA VAL A 194 -3.08 7.32 28.57
C VAL A 194 -3.19 7.91 29.97
N LEU A 195 -2.06 8.11 30.65
CA LEU A 195 -2.04 8.79 31.96
C LEU A 195 -2.42 10.27 31.76
N ASN A 196 -3.39 10.75 32.53
CA ASN A 196 -3.79 12.15 32.48
C ASN A 196 -2.69 13.04 33.09
N SER A 197 -2.20 14.02 32.33
CA SER A 197 -1.15 14.94 32.76
C SER A 197 -1.59 15.89 33.88
N GLN A 198 -2.89 16.14 34.02
CA GLN A 198 -3.45 17.00 35.07
C GLN A 198 -3.83 16.22 36.33
N ASN A 199 -4.05 14.90 36.23
CA ASN A 199 -4.46 14.08 37.36
C ASN A 199 -3.91 12.65 37.21
N ILE A 200 -2.72 12.39 37.76
CA ILE A 200 -1.93 11.16 37.54
C ILE A 200 -2.67 9.88 37.97
N SER A 201 -3.68 10.00 38.85
CA SER A 201 -4.53 8.90 39.31
C SER A 201 -5.60 8.46 38.31
N GLU A 202 -5.82 9.20 37.22
CA GLU A 202 -6.85 8.89 36.21
C GLU A 202 -6.22 8.51 34.86
N SER A 203 -6.66 7.37 34.32
CA SER A 203 -6.29 6.94 32.96
C SER A 203 -7.41 7.25 31.97
N GLU A 204 -7.06 7.84 30.83
CA GLU A 204 -7.98 8.10 29.73
C GLU A 204 -7.78 7.08 28.60
N ARG A 205 -8.87 6.51 28.07
CA ARG A 205 -8.80 5.61 26.91
C ARG A 205 -8.22 6.34 25.70
N GLY A 206 -7.33 5.69 24.94
CA GLY A 206 -6.58 6.31 23.83
C GLY A 206 -7.44 7.01 22.77
N LEU A 207 -8.66 6.51 22.48
CA LEU A 207 -9.57 7.16 21.53
C LEU A 207 -10.10 8.50 22.05
N ILE A 208 -10.33 8.64 23.36
CA ILE A 208 -10.79 9.89 23.96
C ILE A 208 -9.66 10.92 23.97
N HIS A 209 -8.43 10.47 24.28
CA HIS A 209 -7.24 11.29 24.16
C HIS A 209 -7.07 11.85 22.74
N LEU A 210 -7.25 11.00 21.72
CA LEU A 210 -7.20 11.40 20.31
C LEU A 210 -8.27 12.44 19.95
N LEU A 211 -9.52 12.29 20.43
CA LEU A 211 -10.59 13.27 20.20
C LEU A 211 -10.21 14.65 20.71
N LYS A 212 -9.75 14.74 21.96
CA LYS A 212 -9.32 16.00 22.59
C LYS A 212 -8.17 16.65 21.80
N ARG A 213 -7.15 15.88 21.47
CA ARG A 213 -5.97 16.37 20.71
C ARG A 213 -6.35 16.90 19.33
N GLU A 214 -7.30 16.25 18.65
CA GLU A 214 -7.79 16.66 17.34
C GLU A 214 -8.85 17.79 17.40
N ASN A 215 -9.04 18.36 18.59
CA ASN A 215 -10.00 19.42 18.90
C ASN A 215 -11.45 19.04 18.54
N LEU A 216 -11.81 17.76 18.76
CA LEU A 216 -13.16 17.23 18.63
C LEU A 216 -13.81 17.17 20.02
N ASN A 217 -14.27 18.32 20.50
CA ASN A 217 -14.82 18.47 21.84
C ASN A 217 -16.31 18.16 21.85
N TYR A 218 -16.65 16.87 21.99
CA TYR A 218 -18.03 16.44 22.20
C TYR A 218 -18.35 16.40 23.69
N GLU A 219 -19.47 17.02 24.08
CA GLU A 219 -20.04 16.82 25.43
C GLU A 219 -20.41 15.35 25.62
N PHE A 220 -20.38 14.86 26.86
CA PHE A 220 -20.80 13.48 27.15
C PHE A 220 -21.58 13.36 28.46
N ILE A 221 -22.38 12.30 28.54
CA ILE A 221 -23.08 11.84 29.74
C ILE A 221 -22.34 10.59 30.23
N THR A 222 -22.01 10.54 31.52
CA THR A 222 -21.36 9.38 32.14
C THR A 222 -22.39 8.38 32.62
N LYS A 223 -22.08 7.09 32.54
CA LYS A 223 -22.93 6.01 33.07
C LYS A 223 -23.28 6.32 34.54
N PRO A 224 -24.57 6.40 34.89
CA PRO A 224 -24.97 6.63 36.28
C PRO A 224 -24.55 5.43 37.15
N PRO A 225 -24.19 5.66 38.42
CA PRO A 225 -23.91 4.57 39.35
C PRO A 225 -25.14 3.69 39.52
N VAL A 226 -24.91 2.37 39.64
CA VAL A 226 -26.00 1.40 39.83
C VAL A 226 -26.49 1.51 41.28
N THR A 227 -27.53 2.31 41.50
CA THR A 227 -28.24 2.34 42.78
C THR A 227 -29.40 1.35 42.72
N TYR A 228 -29.49 0.43 43.70
CA TYR A 228 -30.57 -0.55 43.77
C TYR A 228 -31.95 0.15 43.69
N GLY A 229 -32.70 -0.14 42.63
CA GLY A 229 -34.09 0.30 42.45
C GLY A 229 -34.34 1.61 41.69
N SER A 230 -33.31 2.37 41.30
CA SER A 230 -33.49 3.61 40.52
C SER A 230 -33.13 3.39 39.05
N LYS A 231 -34.14 3.35 38.16
CA LYS A 231 -33.92 3.42 36.71
C LYS A 231 -33.59 4.85 36.34
N ASN A 232 -32.46 5.07 35.68
CA ASN A 232 -32.15 6.38 35.10
C ASN A 232 -32.83 6.47 33.73
N GLU A 233 -34.03 7.07 33.69
CA GLU A 233 -34.85 7.19 32.49
C GLU A 233 -34.09 7.82 31.31
N GLN A 234 -33.23 8.80 31.59
CA GLN A 234 -32.45 9.47 30.55
C GLN A 234 -31.38 8.55 29.95
N TRP A 235 -30.67 7.77 30.77
CA TRP A 235 -29.68 6.80 30.28
C TRP A 235 -30.34 5.64 29.53
N ASP A 236 -31.43 5.10 30.07
CA ASP A 236 -32.16 3.98 29.48
C ASP A 236 -32.81 4.36 28.13
N LYS A 237 -33.30 5.61 28.00
CA LYS A 237 -33.81 6.16 26.74
C LYS A 237 -32.80 6.02 25.59
N TYR A 238 -31.51 6.22 25.87
CA TYR A 238 -30.47 6.21 24.83
C TYR A 238 -29.71 4.88 24.69
N THR A 239 -29.82 3.95 25.65
CA THR A 239 -29.02 2.71 25.65
C THR A 239 -29.81 1.41 25.64
N SER A 240 -31.10 1.43 25.99
CA SER A 240 -31.90 0.20 26.21
C SER A 240 -31.96 -0.74 25.01
N PHE A 241 -31.90 -0.20 23.78
CA PHE A 241 -31.91 -0.96 22.53
C PHE A 241 -30.53 -1.52 22.12
N ILE A 242 -29.45 -1.21 22.85
CA ILE A 242 -28.09 -1.63 22.53
C ILE A 242 -27.79 -2.96 23.22
N GLN A 243 -27.44 -3.98 22.44
CA GLN A 243 -27.20 -5.34 22.93
C GLN A 243 -26.11 -5.42 24.02
N ASN A 244 -25.04 -4.63 23.92
CA ASN A 244 -23.92 -4.62 24.87
C ASN A 244 -23.91 -3.36 25.74
N LYS A 245 -25.09 -2.89 26.19
CA LYS A 245 -25.23 -1.64 26.95
C LYS A 245 -24.37 -1.57 28.22
N ASP A 246 -24.03 -2.71 28.81
CA ASP A 246 -23.25 -2.75 30.05
C ASP A 246 -21.81 -2.28 29.86
N MET A 247 -21.25 -2.42 28.65
CA MET A 247 -19.90 -1.99 28.29
C MET A 247 -19.80 -0.47 28.07
N ILE A 248 -20.94 0.23 27.99
CA ILE A 248 -20.99 1.67 27.71
C ILE A 248 -20.65 2.43 28.98
N GLU A 249 -19.59 3.22 28.96
CA GLU A 249 -19.23 4.10 30.08
C GLU A 249 -19.67 5.55 29.85
N LYS A 250 -19.72 5.98 28.59
CA LYS A 250 -20.04 7.36 28.21
C LYS A 250 -20.91 7.40 26.95
N LEU A 251 -21.84 8.35 26.92
CA LEU A 251 -22.62 8.73 25.74
C LEU A 251 -22.20 10.12 25.28
N PHE A 252 -21.58 10.19 24.11
CA PHE A 252 -21.14 11.45 23.50
C PHE A 252 -22.27 12.09 22.69
N LYS A 253 -22.46 13.38 22.86
CA LYS A 253 -23.37 14.20 22.07
C LYS A 253 -22.67 14.62 20.79
N VAL A 254 -22.98 13.94 19.70
CA VAL A 254 -22.34 14.14 18.40
C VAL A 254 -23.38 14.70 17.42
N PRO A 255 -23.05 15.70 16.57
CA PRO A 255 -23.96 16.15 15.53
C PRO A 255 -24.45 14.98 14.66
N PHE A 256 -25.76 14.87 14.44
CA PHE A 256 -26.32 13.81 13.60
C PHE A 256 -25.66 13.79 12.22
N TYR A 257 -25.50 14.97 11.60
CA TYR A 257 -24.85 15.14 10.31
C TYR A 257 -23.82 16.27 10.40
N PRO A 258 -22.61 16.12 9.82
CA PRO A 258 -22.16 14.98 9.02
C PRO A 258 -21.52 13.85 9.82
N ASP A 259 -21.47 13.95 11.16
CA ASP A 259 -20.56 13.13 11.97
C ASP A 259 -21.10 11.73 12.29
N ALA A 260 -22.39 11.61 12.66
CA ALA A 260 -22.97 10.35 13.17
C ALA A 260 -24.00 9.67 12.24
N TYR A 261 -24.19 10.20 11.02
CA TYR A 261 -25.29 9.80 10.13
C TYR A 261 -25.35 8.29 9.83
N PHE A 262 -24.19 7.63 9.78
CA PHE A 262 -24.07 6.21 9.48
C PHE A 262 -24.51 5.32 10.67
N LEU A 263 -24.32 5.78 11.91
CA LEU A 263 -24.82 5.07 13.10
C LEU A 263 -26.34 5.18 13.19
N VAL A 264 -26.90 6.32 12.81
CA VAL A 264 -28.35 6.54 12.75
C VAL A 264 -28.99 5.67 11.68
N LYS A 265 -28.39 5.64 10.48
CA LYS A 265 -28.82 4.75 9.38
C LYS A 265 -28.86 3.28 9.81
N ASP A 266 -27.89 2.85 10.61
CA ASP A 266 -27.79 1.47 11.10
C ASP A 266 -28.61 1.21 12.37
N HIS A 267 -29.43 2.17 12.83
CA HIS A 267 -30.20 2.09 14.09
C HIS A 267 -29.36 1.79 15.34
N LYS A 268 -28.11 2.26 15.38
CA LYS A 268 -27.15 2.02 16.48
C LYS A 268 -27.18 3.10 17.56
N VAL A 269 -27.82 4.23 17.30
CA VAL A 269 -27.87 5.39 18.21
C VAL A 269 -29.23 6.07 18.17
N CYS A 270 -29.59 6.72 19.27
CA CYS A 270 -30.78 7.57 19.35
C CYS A 270 -30.42 9.01 18.93
N VAL A 271 -31.38 9.70 18.30
CA VAL A 271 -31.23 11.11 17.89
C VAL A 271 -32.32 11.95 18.54
N GLU A 272 -31.94 13.09 19.10
CA GLU A 272 -32.86 14.08 19.63
C GLU A 272 -32.32 15.48 19.35
N LYS A 273 -33.17 16.38 18.84
CA LYS A 273 -32.80 17.77 18.50
C LYS A 273 -31.52 17.87 17.65
N SER A 274 -31.42 17.03 16.61
CA SER A 274 -30.26 16.94 15.70
C SER A 274 -28.93 16.49 16.34
N ILE A 275 -28.98 15.97 17.56
CA ILE A 275 -27.84 15.40 18.27
C ILE A 275 -28.02 13.89 18.36
N ALA A 276 -27.02 13.13 17.92
CA ALA A 276 -26.91 11.69 18.12
C ALA A 276 -26.19 11.40 19.45
N TYR A 277 -26.76 10.50 20.25
CA TYR A 277 -26.16 10.03 21.50
C TYR A 277 -25.33 8.79 21.20
N VAL A 278 -24.02 8.98 21.02
CA VAL A 278 -23.08 7.96 20.55
C VAL A 278 -22.36 7.32 21.74
N PRO A 279 -22.56 6.02 21.99
CA PRO A 279 -21.75 5.25 22.94
C PRO A 279 -20.24 5.34 22.66
N ASP A 280 -19.45 5.37 23.74
CA ASP A 280 -17.98 5.31 23.72
C ASP A 280 -17.43 4.13 22.90
N ILE A 281 -18.14 2.99 22.88
CA ILE A 281 -17.81 1.81 22.06
C ILE A 281 -17.81 2.06 20.54
N TYR A 282 -18.45 3.14 20.06
CA TYR A 282 -18.54 3.51 18.64
C TYR A 282 -17.71 4.75 18.26
N LEU A 283 -16.87 5.27 19.18
CA LEU A 283 -16.02 6.43 18.89
C LEU A 283 -15.02 6.19 17.74
N ASP A 284 -14.55 4.96 17.59
CA ASP A 284 -13.69 4.57 16.46
C ASP A 284 -14.33 4.92 15.12
N SER A 285 -15.62 4.66 14.98
CA SER A 285 -16.37 4.88 13.76
C SER A 285 -16.61 6.36 13.49
N ILE A 286 -16.77 7.18 14.55
CA ILE A 286 -16.82 8.64 14.43
C ILE A 286 -15.48 9.18 13.93
N LEU A 287 -14.36 8.75 14.55
CA LEU A 287 -13.01 9.16 14.13
C LEU A 287 -12.70 8.76 12.68
N ILE A 288 -13.07 7.54 12.27
CA ILE A 288 -12.94 7.08 10.87
C ILE A 288 -13.74 7.98 9.92
N THR A 289 -14.94 8.39 10.33
CA THR A 289 -15.79 9.27 9.52
C THR A 289 -15.20 10.67 9.42
N GLN A 290 -14.73 11.26 10.53
CA GLN A 290 -14.02 12.54 10.53
C GLN A 290 -12.79 12.52 9.61
N PHE A 291 -11.98 11.46 9.70
CA PHE A 291 -10.82 11.25 8.84
C PHE A 291 -11.21 11.21 7.35
N LYS A 292 -12.26 10.44 7.03
CA LYS A 292 -12.81 10.32 5.66
C LYS A 292 -13.28 11.67 5.12
N LEU A 293 -14.02 12.43 5.92
CA LEU A 293 -14.55 13.74 5.53
C LEU A 293 -13.41 14.73 5.28
N ASN A 294 -12.40 14.77 6.16
CA ASN A 294 -11.24 15.65 6.01
C ASN A 294 -10.47 15.39 4.71
N ILE A 295 -10.20 14.13 4.35
CA ILE A 295 -9.54 13.82 3.07
C ILE A 295 -10.39 14.25 1.87
N LYS A 296 -11.71 13.98 1.92
CA LYS A 296 -12.63 14.38 0.85
C LYS A 296 -12.69 15.90 0.68
N GLU A 297 -12.75 16.65 1.77
CA GLU A 297 -12.71 18.11 1.74
C GLU A 297 -11.38 18.62 1.20
N SER A 298 -10.27 17.98 1.58
CA SER A 298 -8.95 18.32 1.04
C SER A 298 -8.89 18.13 -0.48
N PHE A 299 -9.44 17.04 -1.04
CA PHE A 299 -9.53 16.88 -2.50
C PHE A 299 -10.42 17.93 -3.16
N LYS A 300 -11.58 18.24 -2.57
CA LYS A 300 -12.44 19.33 -3.06
C LYS A 300 -11.72 20.67 -3.04
N TYR A 301 -10.91 20.93 -2.02
CA TYR A 301 -10.12 22.16 -1.91
C TYR A 301 -9.04 22.22 -3.00
N LEU A 302 -8.35 21.10 -3.28
CA LEU A 302 -7.38 21.02 -4.38
C LEU A 302 -8.03 21.24 -5.74
N GLU A 303 -9.22 20.67 -5.98
CA GLU A 303 -10.00 20.86 -7.21
C GLU A 303 -10.43 22.32 -7.40
N LYS A 304 -10.93 22.98 -6.34
CA LYS A 304 -11.27 24.41 -6.38
C LYS A 304 -10.06 25.32 -6.67
N ASN A 305 -8.85 24.88 -6.34
CA ASN A 305 -7.61 25.64 -6.50
C ASN A 305 -6.73 25.10 -7.64
N GLU A 306 -7.35 24.58 -8.71
CA GLU A 306 -6.69 23.91 -9.82
C GLU A 306 -5.53 24.71 -10.42
N LYS A 307 -5.66 26.03 -10.59
CA LYS A 307 -4.59 26.88 -11.15
C LYS A 307 -3.29 26.77 -10.35
N MET A 308 -3.37 26.82 -9.03
CA MET A 308 -2.21 26.70 -8.14
C MET A 308 -1.64 25.28 -8.18
N LEU A 309 -2.52 24.27 -8.20
CA LEU A 309 -2.13 22.87 -8.32
C LEU A 309 -1.40 22.59 -9.64
N LEU A 310 -1.84 23.16 -10.76
CA LEU A 310 -1.19 23.01 -12.06
C LEU A 310 0.22 23.61 -12.06
N ASN A 311 0.43 24.76 -11.42
CA ASN A 311 1.77 25.35 -11.29
C ASN A 311 2.73 24.40 -10.55
N ILE A 312 2.26 23.77 -9.47
CA ILE A 312 3.04 22.78 -8.70
C ILE A 312 3.32 21.54 -9.56
N LEU A 313 2.30 21.04 -10.27
CA LEU A 313 2.42 19.86 -11.12
C LEU A 313 3.22 20.11 -12.41
N ASN A 314 3.54 21.36 -12.74
CA ASN A 314 4.42 21.73 -13.86
C ASN A 314 5.86 22.02 -13.41
N ASP A 315 6.15 22.00 -12.10
CA ASP A 315 7.52 22.11 -11.61
C ASP A 315 8.34 20.90 -12.07
N GLY A 316 9.34 21.14 -12.91
CA GLY A 316 10.15 20.10 -13.54
C GLY A 316 10.88 19.17 -12.56
N ARG A 317 11.08 19.57 -11.30
CA ARG A 317 11.76 18.78 -10.28
C ARG A 317 10.88 17.68 -9.69
N ILE A 318 9.57 17.93 -9.58
CA ILE A 318 8.61 17.05 -8.90
C ILE A 318 7.56 16.48 -9.85
N SER A 319 7.28 17.15 -10.96
CA SER A 319 6.25 16.77 -11.93
C SER A 319 6.38 15.33 -12.45
N PRO A 320 7.57 14.86 -12.90
CA PRO A 320 7.72 13.49 -13.41
C PRO A 320 7.39 12.46 -12.34
N PHE A 321 7.86 12.71 -11.12
CA PHE A 321 7.66 11.81 -9.98
C PHE A 321 6.20 11.78 -9.50
N LEU A 322 5.58 12.94 -9.30
CA LEU A 322 4.17 13.04 -8.89
C LEU A 322 3.23 12.43 -9.93
N SER A 323 3.56 12.55 -11.23
CA SER A 323 2.79 11.93 -12.30
C SER A 323 3.01 10.41 -12.41
N ALA A 324 4.16 9.91 -11.93
CA ALA A 324 4.49 8.49 -11.93
C ALA A 324 3.87 7.74 -10.74
N LEU A 325 3.71 8.37 -9.56
CA LEU A 325 3.17 7.72 -8.36
C LEU A 325 1.80 7.03 -8.60
N PRO A 326 0.78 7.70 -9.16
CA PRO A 326 -0.51 7.07 -9.40
C PRO A 326 -0.48 6.06 -10.56
N LYS A 327 0.58 6.06 -11.39
CA LYS A 327 0.81 5.05 -12.44
C LYS A 327 1.54 3.82 -11.89
N ALA A 328 2.48 4.01 -10.98
CA ALA A 328 3.11 2.95 -10.20
C ALA A 328 2.09 2.23 -9.29
N TYR A 329 1.08 2.99 -8.84
CA TYR A 329 -0.12 2.50 -8.15
C TYR A 329 -0.96 1.53 -9.00
N VAL A 330 -1.10 1.82 -10.28
CA VAL A 330 -1.80 0.93 -11.20
C VAL A 330 -0.83 -0.20 -11.58
N ALA A 331 -0.72 -1.21 -10.72
CA ALA A 331 -0.78 -2.56 -11.26
C ALA A 331 -2.05 -2.52 -12.13
N LYS A 332 -1.91 -2.39 -13.46
CA LYS A 332 -3.04 -2.34 -14.39
C LYS A 332 -4.07 -3.31 -13.89
N ASP A 333 -5.32 -2.86 -13.71
CA ASP A 333 -6.34 -3.79 -13.28
C ASP A 333 -6.54 -4.78 -14.42
N TYR A 334 -5.81 -5.90 -14.36
CA TYR A 334 -5.82 -6.93 -15.37
C TYR A 334 -7.11 -7.78 -15.31
N ARG A 335 -8.13 -7.32 -14.57
CA ARG A 335 -9.47 -7.92 -14.51
C ARG A 335 -10.34 -7.53 -15.71
N GLN A 336 -10.26 -6.30 -16.22
CA GLN A 336 -11.20 -5.85 -17.25
C GLN A 336 -10.54 -4.95 -18.29
N ASN A 337 -10.76 -5.31 -19.56
CA ASN A 337 -10.41 -4.59 -20.78
C ASN A 337 -8.91 -4.35 -20.99
N TYR A 338 -8.29 -5.35 -21.62
CA TYR A 338 -6.97 -5.21 -22.21
C TYR A 338 -7.04 -4.30 -23.45
N GLU A 339 -6.38 -3.14 -23.41
CA GLU A 339 -5.94 -2.48 -24.65
C GLU A 339 -4.67 -3.17 -25.15
N HIS A 340 -4.81 -4.39 -25.67
CA HIS A 340 -3.80 -4.96 -26.55
C HIS A 340 -4.22 -4.65 -27.98
N THR A 341 -3.37 -3.95 -28.72
CA THR A 341 -3.48 -3.97 -30.19
C THR A 341 -3.20 -5.38 -30.70
N GLU A 342 -3.67 -5.74 -31.89
CA GLU A 342 -3.37 -7.04 -32.51
C GLU A 342 -1.86 -7.38 -32.48
N GLU A 343 -1.01 -6.37 -32.60
CA GLU A 343 0.44 -6.48 -32.62
C GLU A 343 1.09 -6.66 -31.23
N THR A 344 0.45 -6.18 -30.16
CA THR A 344 0.98 -6.25 -28.78
C THR A 344 0.42 -7.43 -28.00
N ARG A 345 -0.74 -7.94 -28.43
CA ARG A 345 -1.41 -9.11 -27.88
C ARG A 345 -0.58 -10.39 -28.01
N LEU A 346 -0.58 -11.21 -26.98
CA LEU A 346 -0.06 -12.58 -27.04
C LEU A 346 -1.11 -13.52 -27.63
N SER A 347 -0.73 -14.30 -28.64
CA SER A 347 -1.57 -15.32 -29.26
C SER A 347 -0.80 -16.64 -29.41
N PRO A 348 -1.47 -17.77 -29.67
CA PRO A 348 -0.80 -19.04 -29.91
C PRO A 348 0.23 -18.96 -31.06
N GLN A 349 -0.05 -18.14 -32.09
CA GLN A 349 0.80 -18.00 -33.27
C GLN A 349 2.11 -17.27 -32.98
N ASN A 350 2.11 -16.27 -32.10
CA ASN A 350 3.30 -15.47 -31.81
C ASN A 350 4.06 -15.91 -30.55
N LEU A 351 3.48 -16.77 -29.71
CA LEU A 351 4.02 -17.20 -28.41
C LEU A 351 5.49 -17.63 -28.48
N TYR A 352 5.84 -18.54 -29.39
CA TYR A 352 7.19 -19.08 -29.53
C TYR A 352 8.21 -18.05 -30.04
N ASN A 353 7.75 -16.99 -30.71
CA ASN A 353 8.61 -15.92 -31.19
C ASN A 353 8.89 -14.90 -30.09
N VAL A 354 7.90 -14.63 -29.23
CA VAL A 354 7.99 -13.50 -28.27
C VAL A 354 8.45 -13.92 -26.88
N TYR A 355 8.32 -15.18 -26.46
CA TYR A 355 8.61 -15.56 -25.05
C TYR A 355 10.06 -15.30 -24.64
N LYS A 356 11.03 -15.46 -25.55
CA LYS A 356 12.45 -15.20 -25.26
C LYS A 356 12.72 -13.71 -25.03
N GLN A 357 12.01 -12.85 -25.75
CA GLN A 357 12.24 -11.41 -25.78
C GLN A 357 11.40 -10.66 -24.76
N SER A 358 10.12 -11.02 -24.63
CA SER A 358 9.13 -10.22 -23.92
C SER A 358 8.59 -10.82 -22.63
N PHE A 359 8.93 -12.07 -22.28
CA PHE A 359 8.53 -12.58 -20.97
C PHE A 359 9.52 -12.11 -19.90
N PRO A 360 9.04 -11.62 -18.74
CA PRO A 360 9.91 -11.35 -17.61
C PRO A 360 10.60 -12.64 -17.14
N PRO A 361 11.73 -12.55 -16.42
CA PRO A 361 12.49 -13.73 -15.98
C PRO A 361 11.66 -14.82 -15.28
N CYS A 362 10.68 -14.42 -14.46
CA CYS A 362 9.79 -15.35 -13.77
C CYS A 362 8.93 -16.18 -14.75
N MET A 363 8.36 -15.55 -15.78
CA MET A 363 7.50 -16.22 -16.75
C MET A 363 8.31 -16.97 -17.82
N ARG A 364 9.43 -16.40 -18.28
CA ARG A 364 10.33 -17.04 -19.26
C ARG A 364 10.86 -18.36 -18.72
N ARG A 365 11.27 -18.41 -17.44
CA ARG A 365 11.73 -19.64 -16.79
C ARG A 365 10.65 -20.71 -16.74
N ILE A 366 9.43 -20.36 -16.29
CA ILE A 366 8.31 -21.30 -16.21
C ILE A 366 8.00 -21.85 -17.60
N PHE A 367 7.92 -20.98 -18.62
CA PHE A 367 7.60 -21.39 -19.98
C PHE A 367 8.69 -22.27 -20.62
N VAL A 368 9.98 -21.94 -20.44
CA VAL A 368 11.10 -22.78 -20.91
C VAL A 368 11.08 -24.16 -20.26
N ASN A 369 10.78 -24.25 -18.97
CA ASN A 369 10.63 -25.55 -18.33
C ASN A 369 9.39 -26.29 -18.83
N TYR A 370 8.29 -25.57 -19.04
CA TYR A 370 7.04 -26.18 -19.49
C TYR A 370 7.16 -26.83 -20.87
N ILE A 371 7.81 -26.16 -21.83
CA ILE A 371 8.03 -26.74 -23.17
C ILE A 371 8.95 -27.97 -23.12
N LYS A 372 9.87 -28.03 -22.15
CA LYS A 372 10.81 -29.15 -21.97
C LYS A 372 10.13 -30.33 -21.30
N GLU A 373 9.54 -30.11 -20.13
CA GLU A 373 8.98 -31.15 -19.27
C GLU A 373 7.55 -31.55 -19.70
N LYS A 374 6.92 -30.77 -20.58
CA LYS A 374 5.53 -30.95 -21.04
C LYS A 374 4.52 -31.09 -19.90
N HIS A 375 4.84 -30.50 -18.74
CA HIS A 375 4.06 -30.53 -17.52
C HIS A 375 4.38 -29.32 -16.63
N LEU A 376 3.41 -28.87 -15.84
CA LEU A 376 3.59 -27.84 -14.81
C LEU A 376 2.88 -28.22 -13.51
N LYS A 377 3.53 -27.92 -12.39
CA LYS A 377 2.92 -28.03 -11.05
C LYS A 377 1.96 -26.89 -10.76
N HIS A 378 1.13 -27.06 -9.71
CA HIS A 378 0.00 -26.19 -9.38
C HIS A 378 0.34 -24.68 -9.44
N TRP A 379 1.31 -24.21 -8.66
CA TRP A 379 1.64 -22.78 -8.61
C TRP A 379 2.26 -22.26 -9.91
N GLY A 380 3.00 -23.10 -10.63
CA GLY A 380 3.51 -22.77 -11.97
C GLY A 380 2.38 -22.59 -12.98
N ARG A 381 1.36 -23.44 -12.94
CA ARG A 381 0.13 -23.31 -13.76
C ARG A 381 -0.61 -22.02 -13.44
N GLN A 382 -0.86 -21.75 -12.15
CA GLN A 382 -1.56 -20.54 -11.72
C GLN A 382 -0.84 -19.27 -12.20
N GLN A 383 0.48 -19.19 -11.97
CA GLN A 383 1.29 -18.03 -12.35
C GLN A 383 1.34 -17.82 -13.87
N LEU A 384 1.60 -18.88 -14.64
CA LEU A 384 1.73 -18.78 -16.09
C LEU A 384 0.38 -18.55 -16.76
N TRP A 385 -0.66 -19.32 -16.45
CA TRP A 385 -1.94 -19.25 -17.16
C TRP A 385 -2.65 -17.93 -16.98
N LEU A 386 -2.61 -17.37 -15.75
CA LEU A 386 -3.10 -16.02 -15.52
C LEU A 386 -2.22 -14.97 -16.22
N PHE A 387 -0.90 -15.14 -16.27
CA PHE A 387 -0.05 -14.25 -17.07
C PHE A 387 -0.40 -14.28 -18.57
N LEU A 388 -0.66 -15.46 -19.14
CA LEU A 388 -1.06 -15.60 -20.55
C LEU A 388 -2.39 -14.88 -20.84
N LYS A 389 -3.38 -15.05 -19.94
CA LYS A 389 -4.63 -14.26 -19.94
C LYS A 389 -4.32 -12.76 -19.92
N GLY A 390 -3.46 -12.34 -18.99
CA GLY A 390 -2.96 -10.98 -18.84
C GLY A 390 -2.29 -10.39 -20.08
N ALA A 391 -1.66 -11.24 -20.88
CA ALA A 391 -0.93 -10.87 -22.09
C ALA A 391 -1.86 -10.84 -23.32
N GLY A 392 -3.13 -11.20 -23.14
CA GLY A 392 -4.18 -11.06 -24.15
C GLY A 392 -4.71 -12.36 -24.74
N MET A 393 -4.22 -13.54 -24.30
CA MET A 393 -4.76 -14.82 -24.77
C MET A 393 -6.22 -15.00 -24.35
N THR A 394 -7.08 -15.37 -25.30
CA THR A 394 -8.47 -15.71 -24.98
C THR A 394 -8.55 -17.02 -24.20
N LEU A 395 -9.70 -17.32 -23.61
CA LEU A 395 -9.94 -18.58 -22.92
C LEU A 395 -9.64 -19.79 -23.81
N GLU A 396 -10.19 -19.82 -25.02
CA GLU A 396 -10.04 -20.95 -25.94
C GLU A 396 -8.60 -21.09 -26.43
N GLU A 397 -7.91 -19.98 -26.72
CA GLU A 397 -6.50 -20.00 -27.09
C GLU A 397 -5.59 -20.48 -25.95
N ASN A 398 -5.88 -20.10 -24.71
CA ASN A 398 -5.11 -20.51 -23.54
C ASN A 398 -5.31 -22.02 -23.29
N ILE A 399 -6.54 -22.52 -23.40
CA ILE A 399 -6.83 -23.96 -23.37
C ILE A 399 -6.07 -24.68 -24.49
N GLN A 400 -6.19 -24.23 -25.74
CA GLN A 400 -5.56 -24.87 -26.90
C GLN A 400 -4.03 -24.88 -26.79
N THR A 401 -3.43 -23.77 -26.36
CA THR A 401 -1.98 -23.66 -26.17
C THR A 401 -1.48 -24.63 -25.12
N ASN A 402 -2.17 -24.74 -23.98
CA ASN A 402 -1.74 -25.65 -22.93
C ASN A 402 -1.98 -27.11 -23.30
N ARG A 403 -3.10 -27.41 -23.97
CA ARG A 403 -3.41 -28.75 -24.48
C ARG A 403 -2.35 -29.26 -25.44
N SER A 404 -1.79 -28.39 -26.30
CA SER A 404 -0.77 -28.78 -27.29
C SER A 404 0.63 -28.99 -26.69
N ILE A 405 0.94 -28.34 -25.57
CA ILE A 405 2.23 -28.49 -24.88
C ILE A 405 2.21 -29.67 -23.89
N TRP A 406 1.06 -29.92 -23.26
CA TRP A 406 0.91 -30.95 -22.24
C TRP A 406 1.21 -32.35 -22.80
N LEU A 407 1.92 -33.18 -22.02
CA LEU A 407 2.39 -34.50 -22.47
C LEU A 407 1.27 -35.41 -23.02
N GLN A 408 0.08 -35.34 -22.41
CA GLN A 408 -1.11 -36.09 -22.81
C GLN A 408 -2.31 -35.14 -22.93
N SER A 409 -2.72 -34.82 -24.16
CA SER A 409 -3.82 -33.89 -24.45
C SER A 409 -5.13 -34.29 -23.77
N ASP A 410 -5.45 -35.57 -23.78
CA ASP A 410 -6.73 -36.06 -23.23
C ASP A 410 -6.77 -35.97 -21.71
N LYS A 411 -5.61 -36.11 -21.06
CA LYS A 411 -5.47 -35.94 -19.61
C LYS A 411 -5.57 -34.47 -19.21
N PHE A 412 -5.02 -33.57 -20.03
CA PHE A 412 -5.15 -32.12 -19.83
C PHE A 412 -6.62 -31.68 -19.83
N ASP A 413 -7.41 -32.14 -20.80
CA ASP A 413 -8.82 -31.75 -20.89
C ASP A 413 -9.62 -32.16 -19.66
N LYS A 414 -9.36 -33.37 -19.13
CA LYS A 414 -10.03 -33.89 -17.93
C LYS A 414 -9.60 -33.15 -16.66
N GLU A 415 -8.31 -32.87 -16.49
CA GLU A 415 -7.77 -32.38 -15.21
C GLU A 415 -7.67 -30.86 -15.11
N HIS A 416 -7.55 -30.15 -16.24
CA HIS A 416 -7.06 -28.77 -16.25
C HIS A 416 -7.93 -27.79 -17.03
N ARG A 417 -8.73 -28.25 -17.99
CA ARG A 417 -9.66 -27.39 -18.75
C ARG A 417 -10.59 -26.60 -17.83
N TYR A 418 -11.16 -27.26 -16.81
CA TYR A 418 -12.01 -26.62 -15.81
C TYR A 418 -11.29 -25.49 -15.07
N ASN A 419 -10.04 -25.71 -14.67
CA ASN A 419 -9.25 -24.72 -13.92
C ASN A 419 -9.01 -23.44 -14.73
N ILE A 420 -8.73 -23.55 -16.03
CA ILE A 420 -8.56 -22.39 -16.89
C ILE A 420 -9.90 -21.66 -17.06
N ARG A 421 -11.01 -22.37 -17.26
CA ARG A 421 -12.34 -21.73 -17.34
C ARG A 421 -12.71 -20.99 -16.05
N TYR A 422 -12.35 -21.56 -14.89
CA TYR A 422 -12.50 -20.92 -13.59
C TYR A 422 -11.68 -19.62 -13.49
N MET A 423 -10.41 -19.61 -13.93
CA MET A 423 -9.57 -18.40 -13.96
C MET A 423 -10.13 -17.26 -14.82
N TYR A 424 -10.88 -17.58 -15.86
CA TYR A 424 -11.56 -16.61 -16.75
C TYR A 424 -12.99 -16.27 -16.29
N GLY A 425 -13.37 -16.65 -15.06
CA GLY A 425 -14.70 -16.35 -14.51
C GLY A 425 -15.85 -17.06 -15.24
N LYS A 426 -15.59 -18.14 -15.97
CA LYS A 426 -16.61 -18.92 -16.70
C LYS A 426 -17.18 -20.09 -15.89
N GLU A 427 -16.68 -20.32 -14.68
CA GLU A 427 -17.10 -21.38 -13.75
C GLU A 427 -17.24 -20.84 -12.31
N GLY A 428 -17.96 -21.57 -11.45
CA GLY A 428 -18.12 -21.20 -10.03
C GLY A 428 -18.89 -19.89 -9.81
N LYS A 429 -18.42 -19.04 -8.88
CA LYS A 429 -18.99 -17.70 -8.58
C LYS A 429 -18.86 -16.69 -9.74
N LYS A 430 -18.30 -17.09 -10.89
CA LYS A 430 -18.01 -16.23 -12.05
C LYS A 430 -17.09 -15.04 -11.74
N THR A 431 -16.20 -15.22 -10.78
CA THR A 431 -15.18 -14.22 -10.42
C THR A 431 -14.05 -14.26 -11.44
N ASP A 432 -13.80 -13.13 -12.11
CA ASP A 432 -12.71 -13.04 -13.08
C ASP A 432 -11.36 -12.81 -12.38
N PHE A 433 -10.47 -13.80 -12.40
CA PHE A 433 -9.22 -13.77 -11.63
C PHE A 433 -8.17 -12.88 -12.28
N SER A 434 -7.56 -12.01 -11.49
CA SER A 434 -6.45 -11.18 -11.97
C SER A 434 -5.16 -11.98 -12.10
N PRO A 435 -4.38 -11.71 -13.16
CA PRO A 435 -2.94 -11.92 -13.15
C PRO A 435 -2.26 -11.46 -11.86
N TYR A 436 -1.26 -12.22 -11.42
CA TYR A 436 -0.54 -11.93 -10.19
C TYR A 436 0.52 -10.85 -10.39
N ASN A 437 0.48 -9.83 -9.54
CA ASN A 437 1.51 -8.80 -9.48
C ASN A 437 2.82 -9.32 -8.86
N CYS A 438 3.90 -8.55 -9.03
CA CYS A 438 5.22 -8.95 -8.52
C CYS A 438 5.21 -9.13 -7.00
N SER A 439 4.51 -8.28 -6.26
CA SER A 439 4.41 -8.39 -4.79
C SER A 439 3.78 -9.72 -4.36
N LYS A 440 2.68 -10.17 -4.99
CA LYS A 440 2.03 -11.46 -4.71
C LYS A 440 2.96 -12.63 -5.03
N ILE A 441 3.65 -12.59 -6.17
CA ILE A 441 4.61 -13.64 -6.58
C ILE A 441 5.82 -13.69 -5.63
N ILE A 442 6.29 -12.54 -5.15
CA ILE A 442 7.45 -12.45 -4.26
C ILE A 442 7.06 -12.86 -2.83
N ASN A 443 5.96 -12.35 -2.30
CA ASN A 443 5.67 -12.39 -0.86
C ASN A 443 4.68 -13.48 -0.44
N ASN A 444 3.78 -13.90 -1.34
CA ASN A 444 2.65 -14.76 -0.97
C ASN A 444 2.74 -16.16 -1.60
N PHE A 445 3.59 -16.37 -2.59
CA PHE A 445 3.79 -17.69 -3.16
C PHE A 445 4.62 -18.57 -2.23
N PRO A 446 4.31 -19.88 -2.13
CA PRO A 446 5.16 -20.79 -1.36
C PRO A 446 6.55 -20.85 -1.97
N VAL A 447 7.56 -21.06 -1.12
CA VAL A 447 8.94 -21.21 -1.56
C VAL A 447 9.02 -22.42 -2.51
N PRO A 448 9.50 -22.27 -3.76
CA PRO A 448 9.63 -23.37 -4.69
C PRO A 448 10.54 -24.48 -4.12
N SER A 449 10.12 -25.74 -4.25
CA SER A 449 10.87 -26.90 -3.79
C SER A 449 10.96 -27.99 -4.88
N GLY A 450 12.11 -28.68 -4.94
CA GLY A 450 12.35 -29.74 -5.94
C GLY A 450 12.14 -29.24 -7.38
N SER A 451 11.20 -29.85 -8.10
CA SER A 451 10.85 -29.52 -9.49
C SER A 451 9.85 -28.36 -9.65
N ASP A 452 9.62 -27.53 -8.62
CA ASP A 452 8.81 -26.32 -8.74
C ASP A 452 9.51 -25.21 -9.54
N THR A 453 8.76 -24.52 -10.41
CA THR A 453 9.30 -23.46 -11.27
C THR A 453 8.66 -22.09 -11.07
N HIS A 454 7.69 -21.96 -10.16
CA HIS A 454 7.00 -20.70 -9.85
C HIS A 454 7.86 -19.74 -9.01
N GLY A 455 7.32 -18.55 -8.74
CA GLY A 455 7.98 -17.53 -7.92
C GLY A 455 8.81 -16.53 -8.73
N CYS A 456 9.60 -15.73 -8.01
CA CYS A 456 10.48 -14.71 -8.58
C CYS A 456 11.93 -15.23 -8.54
N PRO A 457 12.62 -15.37 -9.68
CA PRO A 457 14.00 -15.88 -9.70
C PRO A 457 14.97 -15.01 -8.90
N PHE A 458 14.75 -13.69 -8.84
CA PHE A 458 15.58 -12.79 -8.05
C PHE A 458 15.48 -13.05 -6.53
N LYS A 459 14.33 -13.54 -6.05
CA LYS A 459 14.13 -13.93 -4.65
C LYS A 459 14.49 -15.39 -4.36
N ASN A 460 14.04 -16.31 -5.21
CA ASN A 460 14.02 -17.73 -4.88
C ASN A 460 15.30 -18.49 -5.25
N PHE A 461 16.09 -17.99 -6.21
CA PHE A 461 17.37 -18.63 -6.54
C PHE A 461 18.46 -18.12 -5.60
N ASP A 462 19.51 -18.92 -5.40
CA ASP A 462 20.76 -18.40 -4.84
C ASP A 462 21.52 -17.56 -5.89
N GLU A 463 22.73 -17.11 -5.56
CA GLU A 463 23.52 -16.28 -6.46
C GLU A 463 24.05 -17.04 -7.69
N SER A 464 24.47 -18.30 -7.50
CA SER A 464 25.03 -19.13 -8.55
C SER A 464 23.98 -19.45 -9.61
N HIS A 465 22.83 -19.99 -9.19
CA HIS A 465 21.73 -20.35 -10.07
C HIS A 465 21.15 -19.12 -10.76
N LEU A 466 21.08 -17.96 -10.09
CA LEU A 466 20.66 -16.73 -10.73
C LEU A 466 21.67 -16.29 -11.81
N LYS A 467 22.98 -16.32 -11.53
CA LYS A 467 24.02 -15.96 -12.52
C LYS A 467 23.91 -16.85 -13.76
N SER A 468 23.78 -18.17 -13.58
CA SER A 468 23.57 -19.12 -14.69
C SER A 468 22.29 -18.84 -15.48
N LEU A 469 21.18 -18.52 -14.81
CA LEU A 469 19.92 -18.16 -15.48
C LEU A 469 20.06 -16.89 -16.32
N LEU A 470 20.73 -15.86 -15.79
CA LEU A 470 20.92 -14.59 -16.49
C LEU A 470 21.83 -14.74 -17.71
N PHE A 471 22.91 -15.53 -17.61
CA PHE A 471 23.72 -15.91 -18.77
C PHE A 471 22.90 -16.66 -19.82
N PHE A 472 22.11 -17.65 -19.41
CA PHE A 472 21.21 -18.38 -20.31
C PHE A 472 20.19 -17.46 -21.00
N PHE A 473 19.83 -16.35 -20.36
CA PHE A 473 18.94 -15.35 -20.95
C PHE A 473 19.64 -14.35 -21.88
N GLY A 474 20.97 -14.40 -21.98
CA GLY A 474 21.78 -13.65 -22.94
C GLY A 474 22.51 -12.44 -22.38
N LEU A 475 22.59 -12.30 -21.05
CA LEU A 475 23.38 -11.22 -20.44
C LEU A 475 24.86 -11.60 -20.39
N ASN A 476 25.73 -10.61 -20.56
CA ASN A 476 27.17 -10.78 -20.31
C ASN A 476 27.50 -10.57 -18.82
N GLU A 477 28.76 -10.81 -18.46
CA GLU A 477 29.19 -10.77 -17.06
C GLU A 477 29.06 -9.38 -16.41
N ASP A 478 29.33 -8.30 -17.15
CA ASP A 478 29.26 -6.95 -16.61
C ASP A 478 27.82 -6.49 -16.39
N GLN A 479 26.91 -6.86 -17.28
CA GLN A 479 25.48 -6.66 -17.08
C GLN A 479 24.98 -7.39 -15.84
N ILE A 480 25.41 -8.64 -15.63
CA ILE A 480 25.05 -9.41 -14.44
C ILE A 480 25.62 -8.78 -13.17
N LYS A 481 26.89 -8.33 -13.17
CA LYS A 481 27.51 -7.64 -12.03
C LYS A 481 26.69 -6.44 -11.56
N SER A 482 26.00 -5.74 -12.47
CA SER A 482 25.14 -4.60 -12.13
C SER A 482 23.80 -4.98 -11.47
N ILE A 483 23.31 -6.22 -11.67
CA ILE A 483 22.04 -6.72 -11.14
C ILE A 483 22.20 -7.38 -9.77
N MET A 484 23.33 -8.08 -9.56
CA MET A 484 23.56 -8.88 -8.35
C MET A 484 23.49 -8.09 -7.02
N PRO A 485 23.95 -6.83 -6.92
CA PRO A 485 23.79 -6.04 -5.70
C PRO A 485 22.32 -5.84 -5.28
N LEU A 486 21.42 -5.62 -6.25
CA LEU A 486 19.99 -5.42 -5.99
C LEU A 486 19.37 -6.70 -5.41
N LYS A 487 19.78 -7.87 -5.91
CA LYS A 487 19.39 -9.16 -5.34
C LYS A 487 19.86 -9.30 -3.89
N LYS A 488 21.13 -8.99 -3.61
CA LYS A 488 21.73 -9.06 -2.26
C LYS A 488 21.03 -8.15 -1.25
N ASN A 489 20.59 -6.98 -1.69
CA ASN A 489 19.85 -6.02 -0.87
C ASN A 489 18.35 -6.34 -0.75
N ASN A 490 17.89 -7.49 -1.25
CA ASN A 490 16.47 -7.89 -1.30
C ASN A 490 15.58 -6.97 -2.16
N GLU A 491 16.17 -6.19 -3.06
CA GLU A 491 15.49 -5.27 -3.98
C GLU A 491 15.07 -5.99 -5.28
N TYR A 492 14.32 -7.09 -5.14
CA TYR A 492 14.05 -8.02 -6.25
C TYR A 492 13.31 -7.39 -7.44
N GLN A 493 12.42 -6.44 -7.16
CA GLN A 493 11.69 -5.72 -8.20
C GLN A 493 12.63 -4.80 -8.99
N LEU A 494 13.55 -4.12 -8.31
CA LEU A 494 14.59 -3.31 -8.96
C LEU A 494 15.57 -4.18 -9.74
N ALA A 495 15.91 -5.37 -9.25
CA ALA A 495 16.72 -6.33 -10.01
C ALA A 495 16.05 -6.71 -11.34
N CYS A 496 14.73 -6.89 -11.34
CA CYS A 496 13.93 -7.12 -12.55
C CYS A 496 13.89 -5.91 -13.48
N VAL A 497 13.79 -4.68 -12.93
CA VAL A 497 13.90 -3.43 -13.70
C VAL A 497 15.28 -3.33 -14.35
N LYS A 498 16.36 -3.59 -13.58
CA LYS A 498 17.72 -3.54 -14.11
C LYS A 498 17.93 -4.57 -15.22
N PHE A 499 17.45 -5.81 -15.05
CA PHE A 499 17.43 -6.82 -16.11
C PHE A 499 16.71 -6.33 -17.38
N PHE A 500 15.55 -5.70 -17.22
CA PHE A 500 14.81 -5.13 -18.34
C PHE A 500 15.62 -4.06 -19.07
N MET A 501 16.25 -3.14 -18.34
CA MET A 501 17.09 -2.09 -18.93
C MET A 501 18.29 -2.63 -19.69
N GLU A 502 18.92 -3.70 -19.20
CA GLU A 502 20.03 -4.36 -19.89
C GLU A 502 19.61 -5.08 -21.17
N THR A 503 18.35 -5.54 -21.24
CA THR A 503 17.81 -6.26 -22.40
C THR A 503 17.02 -5.37 -23.37
N HIS A 504 16.62 -4.17 -22.93
CA HIS A 504 15.82 -3.19 -23.67
C HIS A 504 16.45 -1.79 -23.54
N PRO A 505 17.69 -1.59 -24.02
CA PRO A 505 18.39 -0.33 -23.84
C PRO A 505 17.60 0.83 -24.46
N GLY A 506 17.41 1.90 -23.68
CA GLY A 506 16.66 3.11 -24.09
C GLY A 506 15.15 3.05 -23.87
N SER A 507 14.60 1.96 -23.30
CA SER A 507 13.18 1.92 -22.90
C SER A 507 12.95 2.68 -21.58
N ALA A 508 11.76 3.27 -21.41
CA ALA A 508 11.34 3.92 -20.17
C ALA A 508 11.10 2.93 -19.02
N GLY A 509 10.79 1.66 -19.32
CA GLY A 509 10.54 0.62 -18.31
C GLY A 509 9.28 0.86 -17.47
N ASP A 510 8.29 1.55 -18.02
CA ASP A 510 7.06 1.92 -17.31
C ASP A 510 6.35 0.70 -16.71
N GLY A 511 6.22 0.69 -15.37
CA GLY A 511 5.54 -0.37 -14.62
C GLY A 511 6.30 -1.70 -14.53
N VAL A 512 7.51 -1.79 -15.11
CA VAL A 512 8.42 -2.92 -14.89
C VAL A 512 8.76 -3.02 -13.41
N GLY A 513 8.88 -4.25 -12.90
CA GLY A 513 9.10 -4.50 -11.47
C GLY A 513 7.82 -4.52 -10.64
N ASN A 514 6.71 -3.91 -11.10
CA ASN A 514 5.43 -3.93 -10.38
C ASN A 514 4.52 -5.10 -10.78
N HIS A 515 4.53 -5.48 -12.07
CA HIS A 515 3.70 -6.58 -12.59
C HIS A 515 4.36 -7.32 -13.77
N PRO A 516 4.31 -8.66 -13.85
CA PRO A 516 4.83 -9.42 -14.99
C PRO A 516 4.22 -9.01 -16.35
N ASN A 517 2.91 -8.79 -16.40
CA ASN A 517 2.25 -8.28 -17.61
C ASN A 517 2.64 -6.82 -17.96
N SER A 518 3.08 -5.99 -17.01
CA SER A 518 3.60 -4.65 -17.33
C SER A 518 4.93 -4.78 -18.05
N TYR A 519 5.81 -5.67 -17.57
CA TYR A 519 7.05 -6.03 -18.26
C TYR A 519 6.76 -6.48 -19.70
N TYR A 520 5.81 -7.39 -19.88
CA TYR A 520 5.45 -7.90 -21.21
C TYR A 520 5.01 -6.78 -22.14
N ILE A 521 4.06 -5.95 -21.71
CA ILE A 521 3.54 -4.84 -22.54
C ILE A 521 4.66 -3.86 -22.90
N GLU A 522 5.50 -3.48 -21.94
CA GLU A 522 6.57 -2.52 -22.18
C GLU A 522 7.64 -3.08 -23.12
N SER A 523 7.98 -4.36 -22.99
CA SER A 523 8.84 -5.06 -23.95
C SER A 523 8.23 -5.07 -25.36
N ARG A 524 6.93 -5.39 -25.50
CA ARG A 524 6.26 -5.41 -26.81
C ARG A 524 6.26 -4.03 -27.47
N LYS A 525 6.05 -2.96 -26.70
CA LYS A 525 6.17 -1.58 -27.20
C LYS A 525 7.59 -1.25 -27.67
N TYR A 526 8.61 -1.64 -26.91
CA TYR A 526 10.01 -1.45 -27.30
C TYR A 526 10.33 -2.09 -28.65
N TYR A 527 9.98 -3.37 -28.84
CA TYR A 527 10.25 -4.07 -30.09
C TYR A 527 9.41 -3.54 -31.26
N LYS A 528 8.19 -3.07 -31.00
CA LYS A 528 7.38 -2.36 -32.01
C LYS A 528 8.09 -1.09 -32.50
N LEU A 529 8.56 -0.25 -31.58
CA LEU A 529 9.29 0.98 -31.92
C LEU A 529 10.56 0.67 -32.72
N LYS A 530 11.32 -0.35 -32.29
CA LYS A 530 12.54 -0.78 -32.99
C LYS A 530 12.25 -1.26 -34.42
N ALA A 531 11.17 -2.02 -34.63
CA ALA A 531 10.76 -2.47 -35.95
C ALA A 531 10.32 -1.29 -36.86
N THR A 532 9.62 -0.29 -36.31
CA THR A 532 9.23 0.90 -37.08
C THR A 532 10.42 1.78 -37.47
N THR A 533 11.41 1.95 -36.58
CA THR A 533 12.62 2.72 -36.88
C THR A 533 13.47 2.03 -37.94
N SER A 534 13.63 0.70 -37.84
CA SER A 534 14.37 -0.09 -38.83
C SER A 534 13.76 -0.02 -40.23
N LYS A 535 12.43 0.04 -40.35
CA LYS A 535 11.74 0.19 -41.65
C LYS A 535 11.93 1.58 -42.27
N LYS A 536 12.01 2.63 -41.45
CA LYS A 536 12.26 4.00 -41.92
C LYS A 536 13.70 4.19 -42.40
N THR A 537 14.69 3.52 -41.79
CA THR A 537 16.09 3.60 -42.21
C THR A 537 16.43 2.78 -43.45
N SER A 538 15.59 1.80 -43.82
CA SER A 538 15.74 1.00 -45.04
C SER A 538 14.98 1.56 -46.25
N SER A 539 14.22 2.65 -46.07
CA SER A 539 13.47 3.34 -47.14
C SER A 539 14.10 4.67 -47.56
N TYR A 540 15.30 4.97 -47.06
CA TYR A 540 16.22 6.00 -47.54
C TYR A 540 17.47 5.28 -48.03
#